data_AF-A0A950WAC3-F1
#
_entry.id   AF-A0A950WAC3-F1
#
_cell.length_a   1.000
_cell.length_b   1.000
_cell.length_c   1.000
_cell.angle_alpha   90.00
_cell.angle_beta   90.00
_cell.angle_gamma   90.00
#
_symmetry.space_group_name_H-M   'P 1'
#
loop_
_entity.id
_entity.type
_entity.pdbx_description
1 polymer ?
#
loop_
_entity_poly.entity_id
_entity_poly.type
_entity_poly.pdbx_seq_one_letter_code
_entity_poly.pdbx_strand_id
1 'polypeptide(L)' 'MTPPARKLPSTEAIEPQHVEEAHKLYPEQLQMLITHAAVGLAFTDAQGHFLYANPTYCKLLGYSEDELCQTGLLQLTHAD' A
#
# COMPACT_ATOMS: atom_id res chain seq x y z
N MET A 1 33.31 -22.19 1.53
CA MET A 1 32.09 -21.95 2.32
C MET A 1 30.95 -21.66 1.36
N THR A 2 30.16 -22.67 1.03
CA THR A 2 28.91 -22.54 0.26
C THR A 2 27.79 -22.09 1.20
N PRO A 3 26.94 -21.12 0.82
CA PRO A 3 25.81 -20.73 1.65
C PRO A 3 24.73 -21.84 1.62
N PRO A 4 24.05 -22.13 2.74
CA PRO A 4 23.00 -23.15 2.76
C PRO A 4 21.76 -22.65 2.00
N ALA A 5 21.25 -23.48 1.10
CA ALA A 5 20.00 -23.24 0.39
C ALA A 5 18.84 -23.12 1.40
N ARG A 6 18.18 -21.96 1.44
CA ARG A 6 16.94 -21.72 2.17
C ARG A 6 15.86 -22.60 1.54
N LYS A 7 15.45 -23.68 2.23
CA LYS A 7 14.32 -24.50 1.83
C LYS A 7 13.08 -23.61 1.75
N LEU A 8 12.55 -23.41 0.56
CA LEU A 8 11.21 -22.87 0.36
C LEU A 8 10.23 -23.91 0.95
N PRO A 9 9.30 -23.53 1.83
CA PRO A 9 8.31 -24.46 2.34
C PRO A 9 7.44 -24.94 1.17
N SER A 10 7.40 -26.26 1.01
CA SER A 10 6.49 -26.98 0.12
C SER A 10 5.06 -26.57 0.41
N THR A 11 4.25 -26.44 -0.65
CA THR A 11 2.81 -26.12 -0.60
C THR A 11 2.05 -27.13 0.28
N GLU A 12 1.93 -26.84 1.57
CA GLU A 12 0.95 -27.47 2.45
C GLU A 12 -0.31 -26.60 2.48
N ALA A 13 -1.45 -27.21 2.19
CA ALA A 13 -2.75 -26.56 2.17
C ALA A 13 -3.05 -25.97 3.56
N ILE A 14 -3.30 -24.66 3.60
CA ILE A 14 -3.57 -23.93 4.84
C ILE A 14 -5.02 -24.22 5.27
N GLU A 15 -5.21 -24.82 6.44
CA GLU A 15 -6.53 -25.11 7.00
C GLU A 15 -7.35 -23.82 7.26
N PRO A 16 -8.69 -23.84 7.04
CA PRO A 16 -9.51 -22.63 6.96
C PRO A 16 -9.55 -21.79 8.26
N GLN A 17 -9.22 -22.37 9.40
CA GLN A 17 -9.27 -21.71 10.70
C GLN A 17 -8.10 -20.74 10.91
N HIS A 18 -6.94 -21.01 10.30
CA HIS A 18 -5.76 -20.14 10.36
C HIS A 18 -5.80 -19.00 9.34
N VAL A 19 -6.70 -19.10 8.35
CA VAL A 19 -6.93 -18.05 7.36
C VAL A 19 -7.68 -16.89 8.03
N GLU A 20 -8.76 -17.18 8.76
CA GLU A 20 -9.64 -16.18 9.39
C GLU A 20 -8.95 -15.26 10.42
N GLU A 21 -8.10 -15.82 11.29
CA GLU A 21 -7.37 -15.03 12.30
C GLU A 21 -6.28 -14.15 11.67
N ALA A 22 -5.71 -14.60 10.55
CA ALA A 22 -4.79 -13.81 9.73
C ALA A 22 -5.50 -12.70 8.95
N HIS A 23 -6.83 -12.59 8.95
CA HIS A 23 -7.49 -11.44 8.32
C HIS A 23 -7.60 -10.22 9.25
N LYS A 24 -7.51 -10.38 10.58
CA LYS A 24 -7.80 -9.30 11.53
C LYS A 24 -6.60 -8.53 12.06
N LEU A 25 -5.42 -9.16 12.17
CA LEU A 25 -4.19 -8.50 12.64
C LEU A 25 -3.47 -7.71 11.54
N TYR A 26 -3.71 -8.05 10.28
CA TYR A 26 -3.01 -7.48 9.14
C TYR A 26 -3.50 -6.08 8.73
N PRO A 27 -4.80 -5.71 8.79
CA PRO A 27 -5.24 -4.41 8.33
C PRO A 27 -4.68 -3.25 9.17
N GLU A 28 -4.67 -3.37 10.51
CA GLU A 28 -4.13 -2.31 11.38
C GLU A 28 -2.62 -2.16 11.23
N GLN A 29 -1.88 -3.28 11.16
CA GLN A 29 -0.44 -3.25 10.93
C GLN A 29 -0.11 -2.69 9.56
N LEU A 30 -0.86 -3.07 8.53
CA LEU A 30 -0.71 -2.53 7.17
C LEU A 30 -1.00 -1.03 7.14
N GLN A 31 -2.07 -0.58 7.80
CA GLN A 31 -2.40 0.84 7.90
C GLN A 31 -1.28 1.63 8.59
N MET A 32 -0.73 1.10 9.69
CA MET A 32 0.39 1.73 10.39
C MET A 32 1.64 1.81 9.50
N LEU A 33 1.97 0.72 8.79
CA LEU A 33 3.11 0.69 7.86
C LEU A 33 2.96 1.70 6.72
N ILE A 34 1.79 1.78 6.10
CA ILE A 34 1.53 2.70 4.98
C ILE A 34 1.54 4.16 5.47
N THR A 35 0.91 4.43 6.62
CA THR A 35 0.78 5.78 7.19
C THR A 35 2.14 6.36 7.59
N HIS A 36 3.04 5.52 8.10
CA HIS A 36 4.37 5.93 8.56
C HIS A 36 5.49 5.62 7.55
N ALA A 37 5.16 5.15 6.35
CA ALA A 37 6.15 4.91 5.30
C ALA A 37 6.86 6.21 4.91
N ALA A 38 8.19 6.15 4.79
CA ALA A 38 9.01 7.26 4.31
C ALA A 38 8.88 7.52 2.80
N VAL A 39 8.15 6.67 2.08
CA VAL A 39 7.85 6.81 0.66
C VAL A 39 6.40 7.28 0.51
N GLY A 40 6.16 8.15 -0.47
CA GLY A 40 4.81 8.55 -0.85
C GLY A 40 4.05 7.39 -1.50
N LEU A 41 2.88 7.07 -0.95
CA LEU A 41 2.00 6.02 -1.43
C LEU A 41 0.62 6.61 -1.72
N ALA A 42 0.04 6.25 -2.86
CA ALA A 42 -1.31 6.62 -3.22
C ALA A 42 -2.01 5.48 -3.97
N PHE A 43 -3.32 5.33 -3.74
CA PHE A 43 -4.18 4.44 -4.49
C PHE A 43 -5.13 5.27 -5.33
N THR A 44 -5.34 4.86 -6.58
CA THR A 44 -6.32 5.50 -7.47
C THR A 44 -7.26 4.48 -8.06
N ASP A 45 -8.43 4.93 -8.50
CA ASP A 45 -9.27 4.15 -9.40
C ASP A 45 -8.68 4.10 -10.82
N ALA A 46 -9.36 3.42 -11.74
CA ALA A 46 -8.95 3.31 -13.14
C ALA A 46 -9.07 4.63 -13.91
N GLN A 47 -9.79 5.62 -13.38
CA GLN A 47 -9.96 6.96 -13.93
C GLN A 47 -8.92 7.95 -13.37
N GLY A 48 -8.11 7.51 -12.40
CA GLY A 48 -7.08 8.33 -11.77
C GLY A 48 -7.58 9.16 -10.59
N HIS A 49 -8.80 8.94 -10.08
CA HIS A 49 -9.23 9.59 -8.84
C HIS A 49 -8.54 8.94 -7.65
N PHE A 50 -8.01 9.75 -6.74
CA PHE A 50 -7.38 9.24 -5.53
C PHE A 50 -8.43 8.61 -4.61
N LEU A 51 -8.17 7.37 -4.20
CA LEU A 51 -8.91 6.62 -3.18
C LEU A 51 -8.26 6.79 -1.81
N TYR A 52 -6.95 7.03 -1.79
CA TYR A 52 -6.15 7.24 -0.59
C TYR A 52 -4.79 7.83 -0.96
N ALA A 53 -4.24 8.68 -0.11
CA ALA A 53 -2.85 9.11 -0.16
C ALA A 53 -2.23 9.15 1.24
N ASN A 54 -1.06 8.54 1.42
CA ASN A 54 -0.41 8.58 2.72
C ASN A 54 0.13 9.99 3.04
N PRO A 55 0.37 10.32 4.33
CA PRO A 55 0.84 11.64 4.72
C PRO A 55 2.14 12.07 4.05
N THR A 56 3.01 11.11 3.73
CA THR A 56 4.27 11.37 3.03
C THR A 56 4.04 11.81 1.59
N TYR A 57 3.08 11.21 0.87
CA TYR A 57 2.69 11.61 -0.49
C TYR A 57 2.10 13.02 -0.50
N CYS A 58 1.18 13.30 0.42
CA CYS A 58 0.59 14.62 0.63
C CYS A 58 1.67 15.69 0.87
N LYS A 59 2.62 15.42 1.77
CA LYS A 59 3.76 16.33 2.03
C LYS A 59 4.69 16.51 0.83
N LEU A 60 4.92 15.44 0.05
CA LEU A 60 5.79 15.47 -1.11
C LEU A 60 5.25 16.39 -2.20
N LEU A 61 3.94 16.32 -2.46
CA LEU A 61 3.27 17.14 -3.47
C LEU A 61 2.83 18.51 -2.94
N GLY A 62 2.74 18.69 -1.62
CA GLY A 62 2.28 19.93 -1.00
C GLY A 62 0.75 20.09 -0.97
N TYR A 63 0.01 18.99 -1.09
CA TYR A 63 -1.45 18.97 -1.08
C TYR A 63 -1.96 18.19 0.13
N SER A 64 -3.16 18.52 0.59
CA SER A 64 -3.93 17.66 1.49
C SER A 64 -4.55 16.48 0.73
N GLU A 65 -4.93 15.43 1.46
CA GLU A 65 -5.61 14.26 0.87
C GLU A 65 -6.93 14.68 0.18
N ASP A 66 -7.69 15.59 0.79
CA ASP A 66 -8.94 16.11 0.21
C ASP A 66 -8.70 16.84 -1.11
N GLU A 67 -7.66 17.65 -1.21
CA GLU A 67 -7.30 18.35 -2.45
C GLU A 67 -6.85 17.36 -3.54
N LEU A 68 -6.12 16.31 -3.17
CA LEU A 68 -5.74 15.25 -4.11
C LEU A 68 -6.98 14.53 -4.65
N CYS A 69 -7.93 14.17 -3.79
CA CYS A 69 -9.20 13.57 -4.19
C CYS A 69 -10.02 14.45 -5.16
N GLN A 70 -9.89 15.77 -5.08
CA GLN A 70 -10.56 16.71 -5.98
C GLN A 70 -9.82 16.97 -7.30
N THR A 71 -8.48 16.92 -7.28
CA THR A 71 -7.62 17.26 -8.44
C THR A 71 -7.47 16.07 -9.40
N GLY A 72 -7.38 14.85 -8.86
CA GLY A 72 -7.14 13.64 -9.65
C GLY A 72 -5.70 13.53 -10.17
N LEU A 73 -5.23 12.31 -10.39
CA LEU A 73 -3.83 12.00 -10.71
C LEU A 73 -3.38 12.62 -12.04
N LEU A 74 -4.24 12.59 -13.06
CA LEU A 74 -3.90 13.05 -14.42
C LEU A 74 -3.63 14.56 -14.48
N GLN A 75 -4.17 15.34 -13.55
CA GLN A 75 -3.95 16.79 -13.51
C GLN A 75 -2.65 17.16 -12.78
N LEU A 76 -2.12 16.26 -11.95
CA LEU A 76 -0.85 16.43 -11.22
C LEU A 76 0.36 15.99 -12.05
N THR A 77 0.17 15.07 -12.99
CA THR A 77 1.22 14.57 -13.86
C THR A 77 1.22 15.31 -15.19
N HIS A 78 2.39 15.76 -15.65
CA HIS A 78 2.52 16.31 -16.99
C HIS A 78 2.27 15.19 -18.02
N ALA A 79 1.42 15.45 -19.02
CA ALA A 79 1.26 14.54 -20.15
C ALA A 79 2.45 14.73 -21.10
N ASP A 80 3.27 13.69 -21.25
CA ASP A 80 4.27 13.62 -22.33
C ASP A 80 3.62 13.44 -23.70
#